data_AF-A0AAU3VM43-F1
#
_entry.id   AF-A0AAU3VM43-F1
#
_cell.length_a   1.000
_cell.length_b   1.000
_cell.length_c   1.000
_cell.angle_alpha   90.00
_cell.angle_beta   90.00
_cell.angle_gamma   90.00
#
_symmetry.space_group_name_H-M   'P 1'
#
loop_
_entity.id
_entity.type
_entity.pdbx_description
1 polymer ?
#
loop_
_entity_poly.entity_id
_entity_poly.type
_entity_poly.pdbx_seq_one_letter_code
_entity_poly.pdbx_strand_id
1 'polypeptide(L)' 'MWIRGPAGPSGGVPGEPACVEEAQREGDLDPGADPRELGRLMLAVLQRMEFLAKTRMDASGLLRIGRAAPARLPRP' A
#
# COMPACT_ATOMS: atom_id res chain seq x y z
N MET A 1 9.31 -13.70 10.89
CA MET A 1 10.75 -13.44 10.84
C MET A 1 11.14 -13.40 9.37
N TRP A 2 11.26 -12.22 8.76
CA TRP A 2 11.61 -12.07 7.34
C TRP A 2 13.10 -11.72 7.23
N ILE A 3 13.84 -12.51 6.45
CA ILE A 3 15.30 -12.43 6.32
C ILE A 3 15.66 -11.35 5.29
N ARG A 4 16.59 -10.47 5.69
CA ARG A 4 17.03 -9.27 4.97
C ARG A 4 18.22 -9.60 4.06
N GLY A 5 18.06 -9.44 2.74
CA GLY A 5 19.16 -9.39 1.76
C GLY A 5 19.87 -8.03 1.76
N PRO A 6 21.08 -7.91 1.17
CA PRO A 6 21.95 -6.76 1.35
C PRO A 6 21.42 -5.51 0.64
N ALA A 7 21.49 -4.38 1.35
CA ALA A 7 20.97 -3.08 0.95
C ALA A 7 21.78 -2.45 -0.20
N GLY A 8 21.09 -2.09 -1.28
CA GLY A 8 21.56 -1.10 -2.25
C GLY A 8 21.30 0.33 -1.77
N PRO A 9 21.98 1.35 -2.31
CA PRO A 9 21.97 2.70 -1.77
C PRO A 9 20.78 3.49 -2.30
N SER A 10 19.68 3.49 -1.55
CA SER A 10 18.73 4.61 -1.48
C SER A 10 17.75 4.31 -0.36
N GLY A 11 17.62 5.25 0.59
CA GLY A 11 16.81 5.12 1.81
C GLY A 11 15.30 5.11 1.55
N GLY A 12 14.82 4.13 0.77
CA GLY A 12 13.43 3.74 0.70
C GLY A 12 13.23 2.44 1.48
N VAL A 13 12.10 2.32 2.16
CA VAL A 13 11.63 1.04 2.70
C VAL A 13 11.56 0.06 1.51
N PRO A 14 12.20 -1.13 1.58
CA PRO A 14 12.23 -2.05 0.46
C PRO A 14 10.81 -2.58 0.16
N GLY A 15 10.33 -2.36 -1.06
CA GLY A 15 9.13 -3.01 -1.61
C GLY A 15 7.93 -2.11 -1.91
N GLU A 16 7.83 -0.92 -1.33
CA GLU A 16 6.62 -0.09 -1.47
C GLU A 16 6.44 0.63 -2.82
N PRO A 17 7.46 1.26 -3.44
CA PRO A 17 7.26 1.89 -4.75
C PRO A 17 7.11 0.86 -5.87
N ALA A 18 7.68 -0.34 -5.73
CA ALA A 18 7.70 -1.33 -6.81
C ALA A 18 6.30 -1.79 -7.23
N CYS A 19 5.39 -2.02 -6.28
CA CYS A 19 4.01 -2.40 -6.60
C CYS A 19 3.21 -1.24 -7.21
N VAL A 20 3.49 0.01 -6.81
CA VAL A 20 2.80 1.19 -7.37
C VAL A 20 3.28 1.47 -8.79
N GLU A 21 4.59 1.41 -9.02
CA GLU A 21 5.21 1.56 -10.33
C GLU A 21 4.74 0.47 -11.31
N GLU A 22 4.56 -0.76 -10.82
CA GLU A 22 3.98 -1.86 -11.61
C GLU A 22 2.52 -1.60 -11.98
N ALA A 23 1.68 -1.21 -11.01
CA ALA A 23 0.27 -0.88 -11.27
C ALA A 23 0.12 0.34 -12.21
N GLN A 24 1.02 1.32 -12.15
CA GLN A 24 1.07 2.44 -13.09
C GLN A 24 1.42 1.97 -14.51
N ARG A 25 2.41 1.06 -14.64
CA ARG A 25 2.80 0.47 -15.92
C ARG A 25 1.69 -0.38 -16.54
N GLU A 26 0.88 -1.03 -15.72
CA GLU A 26 -0.28 -1.83 -16.14
C GLU A 26 -1.52 -0.99 -16.45
N GLY A 27 -1.49 0.32 -16.13
CA GLY A 27 -2.59 1.24 -16.38
C GLY A 27 -3.69 1.20 -15.33
N ASP A 28 -3.45 0.58 -14.18
CA ASP A 28 -4.41 0.55 -13.07
C ASP A 28 -4.43 1.85 -12.26
N LEU A 29 -3.31 2.59 -12.27
CA LEU A 29 -3.10 3.84 -11.53
C LEU A 29 -2.60 4.96 -12.44
N ASP A 30 -2.92 6.20 -12.08
CA ASP A 30 -2.42 7.40 -12.76
C ASP A 30 -0.87 7.41 -12.80
N PRO A 31 -0.25 7.45 -14.00
CA PRO A 31 1.21 7.48 -14.14
C PRO A 31 1.85 8.79 -13.65
N GLY A 32 1.06 9.85 -13.45
CA GLY A 32 1.52 11.12 -12.90
C GLY A 32 1.58 11.17 -11.36
N ALA A 33 0.99 10.19 -10.67
CA ALA A 33 0.99 10.14 -9.21
C ALA A 33 2.37 9.75 -8.65
N ASP A 34 2.80 10.36 -7.54
CA ASP A 34 4.07 9.98 -6.88
C ASP A 34 3.96 8.56 -6.31
N PRO A 35 4.72 7.57 -6.84
CA PRO A 35 4.63 6.19 -6.39
C PRO A 35 5.07 6.01 -4.93
N ARG A 36 5.95 6.88 -4.42
CA ARG A 36 6.40 6.82 -3.03
C ARG A 36 5.33 7.35 -2.09
N GLU A 37 4.61 8.39 -2.48
CA GLU A 37 3.50 8.93 -1.69
C GLU A 37 2.34 7.93 -1.62
N LEU A 38 1.97 7.34 -2.77
CA LEU A 38 0.95 6.30 -2.82
C LEU A 38 1.34 5.05 -2.02
N GLY A 39 2.59 4.62 -2.11
CA GLY A 39 3.11 3.48 -1.33
C GLY A 39 2.95 3.73 0.17
N ARG A 40 3.42 4.88 0.66
CA ARG A 40 3.29 5.28 2.08
C ARG A 40 1.83 5.35 2.53
N LEU A 41 0.95 5.90 1.69
CA LEU A 41 -0.49 5.97 1.99
C LEU A 41 -1.08 4.56 2.16
N MET A 42 -0.78 3.64 1.25
CA MET A 42 -1.26 2.26 1.32
C MET A 42 -0.70 1.52 2.53
N LEU A 43 0.58 1.71 2.86
CA LEU A 43 1.16 1.14 4.07
C LEU A 43 0.48 1.66 5.33
N ALA A 44 0.18 2.97 5.41
CA ALA A 44 -0.54 3.54 6.54
C ALA A 44 -1.95 2.92 6.70
N VAL A 45 -2.65 2.67 5.59
CA VAL A 45 -3.94 1.95 5.59
C VAL A 45 -3.78 0.52 6.10
N LEU A 46 -2.80 -0.23 5.58
CA LEU A 46 -2.56 -1.62 5.98
C LEU A 46 -2.21 -1.74 7.47
N GLN A 47 -1.32 -0.88 7.97
CA GLN A 47 -0.96 -0.83 9.39
C GLN A 47 -2.17 -0.49 10.27
N ARG A 48 -3.02 0.45 9.83
CA ARG A 48 -4.24 0.79 10.56
C ARG A 48 -5.24 -0.37 10.55
N MET A 49 -5.39 -1.10 9.44
CA MET A 49 -6.24 -2.28 9.37
C MET A 49 -5.76 -3.39 10.32
N GLU A 50 -4.45 -3.61 10.42
CA GLU A 50 -3.88 -4.54 11.39
C GLU A 50 -4.17 -4.12 12.83
N PHE A 51 -4.09 -2.82 13.13
CA PHE A 51 -4.51 -2.28 14.42
C PHE A 51 -6.00 -2.51 14.68
N LEU A 52 -6.87 -2.21 13.71
CA LEU A 52 -8.32 -2.35 13.86
C LEU A 52 -8.75 -3.81 14.11
N ALA A 53 -8.09 -4.77 13.46
CA ALA A 53 -8.31 -6.20 13.71
C ALA A 53 -8.09 -6.58 15.19
N LYS A 54 -7.16 -5.90 15.88
CA LYS A 54 -6.87 -6.12 17.31
C LYS A 54 -7.92 -5.50 18.24
N THR A 55 -8.81 -4.62 17.73
CA THR A 55 -9.81 -3.87 18.52
C THR A 55 -11.22 -4.48 18.51
N ARG A 56 -11.36 -5.79 18.19
CA ARG A 56 -12.64 -6.50 18.02
C ARG A 56 -13.52 -5.99 16.87
N MET A 57 -12.95 -5.26 15.91
CA MET A 57 -13.64 -5.03 14.63
C MET A 57 -13.77 -6.37 13.90
N ASP A 58 -14.98 -6.68 13.42
CA ASP A 58 -15.22 -7.91 12.68
C ASP A 58 -14.62 -7.88 11.26
N ALA A 59 -14.50 -9.08 10.67
CA ALA A 59 -13.93 -9.26 9.33
C ALA A 59 -14.70 -8.49 8.24
N SER A 60 -16.01 -8.29 8.40
CA SER A 60 -16.83 -7.55 7.43
C SER A 60 -16.49 -6.05 7.43
N GLY A 61 -16.17 -5.49 8.61
CA GLY A 61 -15.66 -4.13 8.76
C GLY A 61 -14.32 -3.94 8.07
N LEU A 62 -13.38 -4.87 8.29
CA LEU A 62 -12.06 -4.85 7.64
C LEU A 62 -12.16 -5.00 6.12
N LEU A 63 -13.01 -5.90 5.62
CA LEU A 63 -13.25 -6.07 4.18
C LEU A 63 -13.80 -4.80 3.53
N ARG A 64 -14.67 -4.07 4.23
CA ARG A 64 -15.22 -2.80 3.73
C ARG A 64 -14.13 -1.75 3.58
N ILE A 65 -13.22 -1.65 4.54
CA ILE A 65 -12.06 -0.74 4.48
C ILE A 65 -11.14 -1.15 3.34
N GLY A 66 -10.83 -2.44 3.22
CA GLY A 66 -9.98 -2.97 2.15
C GLY A 66 -10.54 -2.76 0.73
N ARG A 67 -11.86 -2.62 0.57
CA ARG A 67 -12.50 -2.24 -0.71
C ARG A 67 -12.53 -0.72 -0.92
N ALA A 68 -12.77 0.03 0.15
CA ALA A 68 -12.93 1.48 0.06
C ALA A 68 -11.61 2.20 -0.21
N ALA A 69 -10.49 1.73 0.35
CA ALA A 69 -9.19 2.39 0.20
C ALA A 69 -8.68 2.37 -1.25
N PRO A 70 -8.63 1.23 -1.97
CA PRO A 70 -8.22 1.21 -3.38
C PRO A 70 -9.15 2.02 -4.29
N ALA A 71 -10.44 2.14 -3.95
CA ALA A 71 -11.40 2.93 -4.72
C ALA A 71 -11.14 4.45 -4.67
N ARG A 72 -10.23 4.92 -3.80
CA ARG A 72 -9.82 6.32 -3.68
C ARG A 72 -8.48 6.62 -4.36
N LEU A 73 -7.83 5.60 -4.93
CA LEU A 73 -6.57 5.79 -5.63
C LEU A 73 -6.78 6.57 -6.94
N PRO A 74 -5.81 7.39 -7.35
CA PRO A 74 -5.88 8.11 -8.60
C PRO A 74 -5.88 7.12 -9.76
N ARG A 75 -6.88 7.27 -10.63
CA ARG A 75 -7.09 6.46 -11.84
C ARG A 75 -6.62 7.27 -13.06
N PRO A 76 -6.19 6.61 -14.14
CA PRO A 76 -5.96 7.27 -15.42
C PRO A 76 -7.16 8.09 -15.91
#